data_AF-A0A954JGW9-F1
#
_entry.id   AF-A0A954JGW9-F1
#
_cell.length_a   1.000
_cell.length_b   1.000
_cell.length_c   1.000
_cell.angle_alpha   90.00
_cell.angle_beta   90.00
_cell.angle_gamma   90.00
#
_symmetry.space_group_name_H-M   'P 1'
#
loop_
_entity.id
_entity.type
_entity.pdbx_description
1 polymer ?
#
loop_
_entity_poly.entity_id
_entity_poly.type
_entity_poly.pdbx_seq_one_letter_code
_entity_poly.pdbx_strand_id
1 'polypeptide(L)'
;MPRKSKVPSYSHHKASGRAVVRIGGRDHYLGAYGSDESHAAYARLIAEWRFQKKAAREKPKSLPTPSRTIMTVSEVMVKYRDFAIGYYTKNGEPNKEFVEMRIALKPVRELYGDTPACDFGPLKLQAVRQKMIDDGLSRGVINNRINRIRRFFKWSVAEELVPPSVMEGLRAVAGLKRGRTNAREAKPVQPVPDEFVDAVLPYVAPPVAAMI
;
A
#
# COMPACT_ATOMS: atom_id res chain seq x y z
N MET A 1 41.99 -3.62 -16.90
CA MET A 1 40.90 -2.84 -17.53
C MET A 1 39.69 -3.74 -17.75
N PRO A 2 38.48 -3.41 -17.25
CA PRO A 2 37.31 -4.26 -17.47
C PRO A 2 36.84 -4.19 -18.94
N ARG A 3 36.77 -5.34 -19.62
CA ARG A 3 36.36 -5.45 -21.04
C ARG A 3 34.95 -4.87 -21.26
N LYS A 4 34.78 -4.01 -22.26
CA LYS A 4 33.46 -3.60 -22.79
C LYS A 4 32.69 -4.86 -23.20
N SER A 5 31.62 -5.16 -22.50
CA SER A 5 30.81 -6.36 -22.76
C SER A 5 29.97 -6.15 -24.02
N LYS A 6 30.34 -6.87 -25.09
CA LYS A 6 29.72 -6.83 -26.42
C LYS A 6 28.24 -7.23 -26.37
N VAL A 7 27.46 -6.66 -27.26
CA VAL A 7 26.04 -7.05 -27.48
C VAL A 7 26.01 -8.49 -28.01
N PRO A 8 25.13 -9.37 -27.51
CA PRO A 8 24.98 -10.73 -28.03
C PRO A 8 24.72 -10.73 -29.53
N SER A 9 25.36 -11.63 -30.28
CA SER A 9 25.27 -11.67 -31.75
C SER A 9 24.08 -12.47 -32.24
N TYR A 10 23.37 -11.92 -33.23
CA TYR A 10 22.45 -12.68 -34.08
C TYR A 10 23.25 -13.69 -34.91
N SER A 11 22.98 -14.98 -34.75
CA SER A 11 23.77 -16.07 -35.34
C SER A 11 22.89 -17.07 -36.07
N HIS A 12 23.45 -17.79 -37.04
CA HIS A 12 22.74 -18.82 -37.80
C HIS A 12 23.03 -20.21 -37.25
N HIS A 13 21.99 -20.90 -36.78
CA HIS A 13 22.09 -22.32 -36.45
C HIS A 13 21.91 -23.17 -37.72
N LYS A 14 23.03 -23.52 -38.36
CA LYS A 14 23.07 -24.18 -39.68
C LYS A 14 22.23 -25.47 -39.76
N ALA A 15 22.22 -26.27 -38.69
CA ALA A 15 21.52 -27.55 -38.70
C ALA A 15 19.99 -27.42 -38.74
N SER A 16 19.43 -26.31 -38.25
CA SER A 16 17.98 -26.09 -38.20
C SER A 16 17.49 -24.93 -39.06
N GLY A 17 18.39 -24.18 -39.72
CA GLY A 17 18.03 -22.98 -40.48
C GLY A 17 17.50 -21.81 -39.63
N ARG A 18 17.68 -21.85 -38.32
CA ARG A 18 17.06 -20.88 -37.38
C ARG A 18 18.05 -19.83 -36.91
N ALA A 19 17.55 -18.63 -36.70
CA ALA A 19 18.25 -17.59 -35.96
C ALA A 19 18.40 -17.98 -34.50
N VAL A 20 19.61 -17.79 -33.94
CA VAL A 20 19.94 -18.08 -32.55
C VAL A 20 20.76 -16.95 -31.94
N VAL A 21 20.50 -16.66 -30.67
CA VAL A 21 21.32 -15.75 -29.84
C VAL A 21 21.65 -16.46 -28.54
N ARG A 22 22.93 -16.41 -28.14
CA ARG A 22 23.37 -16.95 -26.86
C ARG A 22 23.46 -15.87 -25.79
N ILE A 23 22.65 -15.98 -24.75
CA ILE A 23 22.59 -15.05 -23.61
C ILE A 23 22.73 -15.84 -22.31
N GLY A 24 23.68 -15.45 -21.46
CA GLY A 24 23.87 -16.11 -20.15
C GLY A 24 24.15 -17.61 -20.23
N GLY A 25 24.74 -18.08 -21.33
CA GLY A 25 25.03 -19.50 -21.57
C GLY A 25 23.85 -20.31 -22.12
N ARG A 26 22.70 -19.68 -22.40
CA ARG A 26 21.52 -20.32 -22.99
C ARG A 26 21.27 -19.82 -24.41
N ASP A 27 20.82 -20.72 -25.28
CA ASP A 27 20.50 -20.43 -26.67
C ASP A 27 19.01 -20.10 -26.83
N HIS A 28 18.75 -18.95 -27.46
CA HIS A 28 17.41 -18.48 -27.76
C HIS A 28 17.19 -18.52 -29.27
N TYR A 29 16.28 -19.41 -29.72
CA TYR A 29 15.91 -19.54 -31.13
C TYR A 29 14.81 -18.55 -31.51
N LEU A 30 15.04 -17.77 -32.55
CA LEU A 30 14.23 -16.58 -32.88
C LEU A 30 13.31 -16.75 -34.10
N GLY A 31 13.35 -17.91 -34.76
CA GLY A 31 12.62 -18.17 -36.01
C GLY A 31 13.56 -18.49 -37.16
N ALA A 32 13.06 -18.47 -38.40
CA ALA A 32 13.88 -18.67 -39.59
C ALA A 32 14.99 -17.61 -39.69
N TYR A 33 16.20 -18.02 -40.03
CA TYR A 33 17.33 -17.09 -40.14
C TYR A 33 17.12 -16.09 -41.30
N GLY A 34 17.35 -14.82 -41.04
CA GLY A 34 17.20 -13.72 -42.01
C GLY A 34 15.76 -13.22 -42.21
N SER A 35 14.76 -13.75 -41.51
CA SER A 35 13.38 -13.25 -41.63
C SER A 35 13.13 -12.00 -40.79
N ASP A 36 12.17 -11.17 -41.21
CA ASP A 36 11.74 -9.98 -40.47
C ASP A 36 11.28 -10.33 -39.04
N GLU A 37 10.55 -11.45 -38.89
CA GLU A 37 10.11 -11.96 -37.59
C GLU A 37 11.29 -12.28 -36.66
N SER A 38 12.36 -12.88 -37.22
CA SER A 38 13.55 -13.23 -36.44
C SER A 38 14.37 -12.00 -36.06
N HIS A 39 14.39 -10.96 -36.91
CA HIS A 39 15.00 -9.67 -36.60
C HIS A 39 14.20 -8.90 -35.55
N ALA A 40 12.86 -8.94 -35.60
CA ALA A 40 11.99 -8.36 -34.57
C ALA A 40 12.14 -9.09 -33.22
N ALA A 41 12.22 -10.42 -33.23
CA ALA A 41 12.49 -11.22 -32.03
C ALA A 41 13.89 -10.93 -31.46
N TYR A 42 14.89 -10.76 -32.33
CA TYR A 42 16.24 -10.34 -31.93
C TYR A 42 16.23 -8.96 -31.26
N ALA A 43 15.58 -7.96 -31.89
CA ALA A 43 15.49 -6.61 -31.36
C ALA A 43 14.86 -6.58 -29.95
N ARG A 44 13.76 -7.33 -29.75
CA ARG A 44 13.11 -7.49 -28.44
C ARG A 44 14.04 -8.12 -27.41
N LEU A 45 14.65 -9.25 -27.74
CA LEU A 45 15.53 -9.99 -26.83
C LEU A 45 16.77 -9.16 -26.42
N ILE A 46 17.34 -8.40 -27.35
CA ILE A 46 18.46 -7.49 -27.06
C ILE A 46 18.03 -6.29 -26.22
N ALA A 47 16.82 -5.76 -26.40
CA ALA A 47 16.29 -4.69 -25.55
C ALA A 47 16.11 -5.16 -24.10
N GLU A 48 15.52 -6.35 -23.90
CA GLU A 48 15.38 -6.97 -22.58
C GLU A 48 16.74 -7.26 -21.93
N TRP A 49 17.69 -7.82 -22.69
CA TRP A 49 19.05 -8.05 -22.20
C TRP A 49 19.76 -6.76 -21.80
N ARG A 50 19.61 -5.69 -22.59
CA ARG A 50 20.15 -4.35 -22.25
C ARG A 50 19.52 -3.82 -20.97
N PHE A 51 18.22 -3.98 -20.79
CA PHE A 51 17.50 -3.56 -19.59
C PHE A 51 17.96 -4.34 -18.35
N GLN A 52 17.99 -5.67 -18.42
CA GLN A 52 18.46 -6.52 -17.32
C GLN A 52 19.94 -6.26 -16.97
N LYS A 53 20.78 -5.99 -17.97
CA LYS A 53 22.19 -5.65 -17.76
C LYS A 53 22.40 -4.24 -17.20
N LYS A 54 21.54 -3.28 -17.56
CA LYS A 54 21.48 -1.96 -16.94
C LYS A 54 21.08 -2.09 -15.47
N ALA A 55 20.00 -2.82 -15.17
CA ALA A 55 19.59 -3.13 -13.80
C ALA A 55 20.65 -3.90 -12.99
N ALA A 56 21.41 -4.81 -13.62
CA ALA A 56 22.49 -5.55 -12.96
C ALA A 56 23.78 -4.71 -12.75
N ARG A 57 24.06 -3.75 -13.64
CA ARG A 57 25.11 -2.73 -13.43
C ARG A 57 24.69 -1.67 -12.40
N GLU A 58 23.39 -1.43 -12.28
CA GLU A 58 22.76 -0.53 -11.32
C GLU A 58 22.40 -1.23 -9.99
N LYS A 59 22.81 -2.50 -9.78
CA LYS A 59 22.94 -3.02 -8.41
C LYS A 59 23.91 -2.10 -7.67
N PRO A 60 23.49 -1.41 -6.60
CA PRO A 60 24.33 -0.40 -6.00
C PRO A 60 25.50 -1.08 -5.29
N LYS A 61 26.72 -0.88 -5.82
CA LYS A 61 27.87 -0.62 -4.95
C LYS A 61 27.45 0.60 -4.13
N SER A 62 27.35 0.44 -2.82
CA SER A 62 26.98 1.50 -1.87
C SER A 62 27.79 2.76 -2.11
N LEU A 63 27.25 3.68 -2.90
CA LEU A 63 27.51 5.10 -2.76
C LEU A 63 26.70 5.54 -1.53
N PRO A 64 27.21 6.44 -0.68
CA PRO A 64 26.42 7.00 0.40
C PRO A 64 25.32 7.84 -0.24
N THR A 65 24.18 7.20 -0.55
CA THR A 65 22.88 7.84 -0.50
C THR A 65 22.83 8.56 0.85
N PRO A 66 22.35 9.82 0.96
CA PRO A 66 22.06 10.35 2.28
C PRO A 66 21.20 9.29 2.95
N SER A 67 21.71 8.71 4.05
CA SER A 67 21.07 7.60 4.74
C SER A 67 19.65 8.05 5.07
N ARG A 68 18.68 7.73 4.21
CA ARG A 68 17.28 7.70 4.60
C ARG A 68 17.23 6.56 5.57
N THR A 69 17.40 6.89 6.85
CA THR A 69 17.29 5.97 7.95
C THR A 69 16.07 5.12 7.68
N ILE A 70 16.27 3.81 7.46
CA ILE A 70 15.17 2.89 7.21
C ILE A 70 14.36 2.87 8.49
N MET A 71 13.29 3.65 8.53
CA MET A 71 12.42 3.74 9.69
C MET A 71 11.47 2.55 9.69
N THR A 72 11.33 1.94 10.85
CA THR A 72 10.27 0.98 11.14
C THR A 72 8.92 1.68 11.18
N VAL A 73 7.84 0.93 11.02
CA VAL A 73 6.47 1.46 11.14
C VAL A 73 6.26 2.13 12.50
N SER A 74 6.78 1.53 13.58
CA SER A 74 6.69 2.08 14.93
C SER A 74 7.36 3.46 15.05
N GLU A 75 8.54 3.64 14.47
CA GLU A 75 9.24 4.94 14.52
C GLU A 75 8.49 6.01 13.70
N VAL A 76 7.91 5.65 12.55
CA VAL A 76 7.04 6.56 11.79
C VAL A 76 5.78 6.90 12.59
N MET A 77 5.22 5.95 13.35
CA MET A 77 4.07 6.19 14.24
C MET A 77 4.43 7.14 15.40
N VAL A 78 5.64 7.09 15.93
CA VAL A 78 6.12 8.06 16.95
C VAL A 78 6.16 9.46 16.36
N LYS A 79 6.80 9.64 15.18
CA LYS A 79 6.82 10.93 14.49
C LYS A 79 5.41 11.44 14.20
N TYR A 80 4.50 10.55 13.78
CA TYR A 80 3.11 10.93 13.53
C TYR A 80 2.37 11.33 14.80
N ARG A 81 2.64 10.69 15.93
CA ARG A 81 2.06 11.07 17.22
C ARG A 81 2.41 12.52 17.56
N ASP A 82 3.67 12.91 17.38
CA ASP A 82 4.14 14.27 17.70
C ASP A 82 3.45 15.32 16.82
N PHE A 83 3.31 15.04 15.52
CA PHE A 83 2.49 15.87 14.61
C PHE A 83 1.01 15.90 15.02
N ALA A 84 0.43 14.71 15.27
CA ALA A 84 -1.00 14.54 15.51
C ALA A 84 -1.46 15.19 16.83
N ILE A 85 -0.59 15.27 17.84
CA ILE A 85 -0.85 16.04 19.05
C ILE A 85 -0.95 17.54 18.71
N GLY A 86 -0.07 18.11 17.91
CA GLY A 86 -0.22 19.52 17.51
C GLY A 86 -1.47 19.76 16.66
N TYR A 87 -1.78 18.84 15.74
CA TYR A 87 -2.80 19.03 14.71
C TYR A 87 -4.24 18.71 15.17
N TYR A 88 -4.44 17.68 15.99
CA TYR A 88 -5.77 17.23 16.42
C TYR A 88 -6.16 17.73 17.82
N THR A 89 -5.46 18.72 18.35
CA THR A 89 -5.76 19.29 19.66
C THR A 89 -6.57 20.56 19.50
N LYS A 90 -7.66 20.67 20.24
CA LYS A 90 -8.46 21.91 20.35
C LYS A 90 -8.49 22.27 21.83
N ASN A 91 -8.08 23.49 22.17
CA ASN A 91 -8.01 23.98 23.56
C ASN A 91 -7.12 23.13 24.49
N GLY A 92 -6.04 22.54 23.98
CA GLY A 92 -5.14 21.71 24.77
C GLY A 92 -5.59 20.24 24.96
N GLU A 93 -6.80 19.88 24.52
CA GLU A 93 -7.29 18.49 24.57
C GLU A 93 -7.29 17.83 23.18
N PRO A 94 -6.78 16.58 23.06
CA PRO A 94 -6.88 15.81 21.83
C PRO A 94 -8.35 15.55 21.50
N ASN A 95 -8.74 15.85 20.27
CA ASN A 95 -10.10 15.59 19.81
C ASN A 95 -10.37 14.08 19.62
N LYS A 96 -11.64 13.72 19.44
CA LYS A 96 -12.08 12.33 19.19
C LYS A 96 -11.33 11.67 18.02
N GLU A 97 -10.95 12.42 16.99
CA GLU A 97 -10.24 11.87 15.82
C GLU A 97 -8.84 11.37 16.19
N PHE A 98 -8.12 12.05 17.10
CA PHE A 98 -6.83 11.58 17.61
C PHE A 98 -6.97 10.21 18.28
N VAL A 99 -7.99 10.04 19.12
CA VAL A 99 -8.26 8.78 19.84
C VAL A 99 -8.59 7.67 18.84
N GLU A 100 -9.48 7.92 17.88
CA GLU A 100 -9.85 6.96 16.84
C GLU A 100 -8.66 6.56 15.95
N MET A 101 -7.78 7.51 15.65
CA MET A 101 -6.55 7.26 14.91
C MET A 101 -5.59 6.32 15.66
N ARG A 102 -5.38 6.57 16.96
CA ARG A 102 -4.57 5.68 17.82
C ARG A 102 -5.14 4.26 17.86
N ILE A 103 -6.46 4.14 17.99
CA ILE A 103 -7.16 2.85 18.00
C ILE A 103 -7.02 2.15 16.65
N ALA A 104 -7.12 2.87 15.53
CA ALA A 104 -6.95 2.32 14.19
C ALA A 104 -5.53 1.80 13.93
N LEU A 105 -4.50 2.49 14.46
CA LEU A 105 -3.10 2.12 14.30
C LEU A 105 -2.61 1.01 15.24
N LYS A 106 -3.35 0.70 16.33
CA LYS A 106 -3.00 -0.37 17.28
C LYS A 106 -2.67 -1.72 16.61
N PRO A 107 -3.54 -2.30 15.75
CA PRO A 107 -3.24 -3.57 15.09
C PRO A 107 -2.12 -3.48 14.05
N VAL A 108 -1.84 -2.29 13.50
CA VAL A 108 -0.68 -2.07 12.62
C VAL A 108 0.61 -2.23 13.42
N ARG A 109 0.70 -1.58 14.58
CA ARG A 109 1.83 -1.70 15.49
C ARG A 109 2.04 -3.13 16.00
N GLU A 110 0.96 -3.79 16.40
CA GLU A 110 1.02 -5.16 16.95
C GLU A 110 1.53 -6.19 15.92
N LEU A 111 1.15 -6.05 14.64
CA LEU A 111 1.55 -7.01 13.61
C LEU A 111 2.84 -6.62 12.88
N TYR A 112 3.11 -5.33 12.72
CA TYR A 112 4.12 -4.83 11.79
C TYR A 112 4.95 -3.67 12.36
N GLY A 113 4.95 -3.44 13.67
CA GLY A 113 5.67 -2.34 14.30
C GLY A 113 7.16 -2.28 13.93
N ASP A 114 7.83 -3.44 13.94
CA ASP A 114 9.28 -3.56 13.65
C ASP A 114 9.57 -3.73 12.15
N THR A 115 8.55 -3.78 11.30
CA THR A 115 8.74 -3.87 9.85
C THR A 115 9.24 -2.54 9.31
N PRO A 116 10.19 -2.51 8.35
CA PRO A 116 10.51 -1.30 7.61
C PRO A 116 9.25 -0.67 6.99
N ALA A 117 9.01 0.62 7.23
CA ALA A 117 7.79 1.30 6.80
C ALA A 117 7.67 1.36 5.26
N CYS A 118 8.81 1.35 4.55
CA CYS A 118 8.87 1.24 3.09
C CYS A 118 8.35 -0.10 2.56
N ASP A 119 8.35 -1.15 3.39
CA ASP A 119 7.92 -2.50 3.03
C ASP A 119 6.46 -2.75 3.46
N PHE A 120 5.78 -1.76 4.04
CA PHE A 120 4.38 -1.88 4.44
C PHE A 120 3.45 -1.85 3.21
N GLY A 121 3.26 -3.01 2.60
CA GLY A 121 2.50 -3.16 1.36
C GLY A 121 1.02 -3.57 1.52
N PRO A 122 0.31 -3.74 0.39
CA PRO A 122 -1.12 -4.07 0.35
C PRO A 122 -1.49 -5.34 1.14
N LEU A 123 -0.66 -6.39 1.06
CA LEU A 123 -0.90 -7.65 1.75
C LEU A 123 -0.85 -7.50 3.28
N LYS A 124 0.07 -6.68 3.79
CA LYS A 124 0.15 -6.37 5.23
C LYS A 124 -1.07 -5.59 5.70
N LEU A 125 -1.58 -4.66 4.89
CA LEU A 125 -2.84 -3.97 5.19
C LEU A 125 -4.05 -4.93 5.16
N GLN A 126 -4.07 -5.91 4.25
CA GLN A 126 -5.10 -6.95 4.23
C GLN A 126 -5.03 -7.85 5.47
N ALA A 127 -3.84 -8.17 5.98
CA ALA A 127 -3.66 -8.91 7.21
C ALA A 127 -4.14 -8.11 8.44
N VAL A 128 -3.84 -6.81 8.51
CA VAL A 128 -4.40 -5.90 9.54
C VAL A 128 -5.93 -5.90 9.48
N ARG A 129 -6.50 -5.84 8.28
CA ARG A 129 -7.94 -5.91 8.06
C ARG A 129 -8.52 -7.26 8.54
N GLN A 130 -7.82 -8.36 8.29
CA GLN A 130 -8.24 -9.69 8.73
C GLN A 130 -8.22 -9.79 10.26
N LYS A 131 -7.16 -9.33 10.93
CA LYS A 131 -7.13 -9.25 12.39
C LYS A 131 -8.33 -8.49 12.96
N MET A 132 -8.73 -7.37 12.34
CA MET A 132 -9.90 -6.62 12.79
C MET A 132 -11.23 -7.39 12.60
N ILE A 133 -11.32 -8.25 11.60
CA ILE A 133 -12.46 -9.17 11.41
C ILE A 133 -12.47 -10.21 12.54
N ASP A 134 -11.31 -10.79 12.83
CA ASP A 134 -11.14 -11.82 13.86
C ASP A 134 -11.41 -11.25 15.27
N ASP A 135 -11.06 -9.97 15.50
CA ASP A 135 -11.41 -9.21 16.71
C ASP A 135 -12.92 -8.86 16.80
N GLY A 136 -13.75 -9.33 15.86
CA GLY A 136 -15.21 -9.19 15.88
C GLY A 136 -15.73 -7.79 15.54
N LEU A 137 -14.91 -6.93 14.92
CA LEU A 137 -15.33 -5.58 14.56
C LEU A 137 -16.34 -5.58 13.41
N SER A 138 -17.20 -4.55 13.40
CA SER A 138 -18.14 -4.39 12.29
C SER A 138 -17.45 -3.92 11.02
N ARG A 139 -17.99 -4.32 9.86
CA ARG A 139 -17.51 -3.91 8.53
C ARG A 139 -17.32 -2.39 8.41
N GLY A 140 -18.29 -1.61 8.91
CA GLY A 140 -18.24 -0.14 8.89
C GLY A 140 -17.06 0.40 9.69
N VAL A 141 -16.85 -0.13 10.90
CA VAL A 141 -15.70 0.24 11.75
C VAL A 141 -14.38 -0.13 11.08
N ILE A 142 -14.29 -1.32 10.49
CA ILE A 142 -13.09 -1.79 9.80
C ILE A 142 -12.74 -0.85 8.63
N ASN A 143 -13.70 -0.55 7.75
CA ASN A 143 -13.46 0.37 6.63
C ASN A 143 -13.04 1.76 7.12
N ASN A 144 -13.66 2.27 8.18
CA ASN A 144 -13.29 3.54 8.80
C ASN A 144 -11.87 3.53 9.36
N ARG A 145 -11.41 2.43 9.97
CA ARG A 145 -10.04 2.27 10.47
C ARG A 145 -9.02 2.13 9.33
N ILE A 146 -9.34 1.37 8.27
CA ILE A 146 -8.47 1.26 7.09
C ILE A 146 -8.25 2.62 6.43
N ASN A 147 -9.30 3.44 6.34
CA ASN A 147 -9.17 4.80 5.82
C ASN A 147 -8.29 5.69 6.72
N ARG A 148 -8.34 5.53 8.05
CA ARG A 148 -7.43 6.21 8.98
C ARG A 148 -5.98 5.77 8.79
N ILE A 149 -5.73 4.47 8.65
CA ILE A 149 -4.39 3.94 8.37
C ILE A 149 -3.83 4.53 7.07
N ARG A 150 -4.66 4.65 6.02
CA ARG A 150 -4.27 5.33 4.78
C ARG A 150 -3.95 6.81 4.98
N ARG A 151 -4.69 7.53 5.82
CA ARG A 151 -4.39 8.93 6.14
C ARG A 151 -3.02 9.06 6.83
N PHE A 152 -2.71 8.15 7.75
CA PHE A 152 -1.38 8.05 8.34
C PHE A 152 -0.29 7.88 7.27
N PHE A 153 -0.40 6.89 6.39
CA PHE A 153 0.61 6.69 5.34
C PHE A 153 0.66 7.81 4.29
N LYS A 154 -0.47 8.46 4.00
CA LYS A 154 -0.49 9.68 3.16
C LYS A 154 0.35 10.79 3.79
N TRP A 155 0.19 11.01 5.10
CA TRP A 155 1.03 11.96 5.84
C TRP A 155 2.50 11.53 5.82
N SER A 156 2.79 10.23 6.04
CA SER A 156 4.17 9.73 6.02
C SER A 156 4.87 9.95 4.67
N VAL A 157 4.14 9.88 3.56
CA VAL A 157 4.67 10.22 2.22
C VAL A 157 4.93 11.73 2.10
N ALA A 158 4.03 12.57 2.62
CA ALA A 158 4.18 14.02 2.57
C ALA A 158 5.39 14.52 3.38
N GLU A 159 5.71 13.84 4.49
CA GLU A 159 6.89 14.10 5.32
C GLU A 159 8.16 13.39 4.82
N GLU A 160 8.12 12.78 3.64
CA GLU A 160 9.22 12.00 3.04
C GLU A 160 9.76 10.83 3.89
N LEU A 161 8.96 10.34 4.85
CA LEU A 161 9.34 9.23 5.73
C LEU A 161 9.23 7.87 5.05
N VAL A 162 8.34 7.75 4.06
CA VAL A 162 8.13 6.54 3.25
C VAL A 162 7.99 6.90 1.77
N PRO A 163 8.36 6.00 0.84
CA PRO A 163 8.22 6.28 -0.58
C PRO A 163 6.75 6.34 -1.02
N PRO A 164 6.41 7.12 -2.08
CA PRO A 164 5.05 7.22 -2.61
C PRO A 164 4.42 5.87 -3.01
N SER A 165 5.24 4.90 -3.40
CA SER A 165 4.81 3.55 -3.79
C SER A 165 4.05 2.83 -2.67
N VAL A 166 4.36 3.10 -1.41
CA VAL A 166 3.63 2.54 -0.26
C VAL A 166 2.17 3.00 -0.32
N MET A 167 1.93 4.32 -0.39
CA MET A 167 0.56 4.86 -0.40
C MET A 167 -0.23 4.41 -1.64
N GLU A 168 0.40 4.36 -2.81
CA GLU A 168 -0.23 3.82 -4.02
C GLU A 168 -0.64 2.35 -3.85
N GLY A 169 0.22 1.51 -3.27
CA GLY A 169 -0.15 0.13 -2.94
C GLY A 169 -1.32 0.04 -1.96
N LEU A 170 -1.31 0.84 -0.90
CA LEU A 170 -2.39 0.81 0.11
C LEU A 170 -3.74 1.28 -0.44
N ARG A 171 -3.74 2.18 -1.44
CA ARG A 171 -4.95 2.63 -2.15
C ARG A 171 -5.63 1.49 -2.92
N ALA A 172 -4.85 0.56 -3.47
CA ALA A 172 -5.37 -0.56 -4.25
C ALA A 172 -6.22 -1.56 -3.42
N VAL A 173 -6.10 -1.56 -2.09
CA VAL A 173 -6.87 -2.49 -1.23
C VAL A 173 -8.35 -2.08 -1.17
N ALA A 174 -9.26 -2.78 -1.86
CA ALA A 174 -10.67 -2.43 -1.77
C ALA A 174 -11.23 -2.53 -0.33
N GLY A 175 -12.17 -1.64 0.01
CA GLY A 175 -12.93 -1.74 1.26
C GLY A 175 -13.81 -2.99 1.30
N LEU A 176 -14.16 -3.45 2.51
CA LEU A 176 -15.05 -4.58 2.70
C LEU A 176 -16.48 -4.22 2.22
N LYS A 177 -17.04 -5.08 1.37
CA LYS A 177 -18.40 -4.93 0.81
C LYS A 177 -19.41 -5.69 1.67
N ARG A 178 -20.61 -5.12 1.81
CA ARG A 178 -21.71 -5.71 2.60
C ARG A 178 -22.06 -7.10 2.08
N GLY A 179 -22.18 -8.08 2.97
CA GLY A 179 -22.56 -9.46 2.63
C GLY A 179 -21.56 -10.23 1.76
N ARG A 180 -20.31 -9.73 1.61
CA ARG A 180 -19.26 -10.37 0.81
C ARG A 180 -18.05 -10.79 1.64
N THR A 181 -18.16 -10.72 2.97
CA THR A 181 -17.05 -10.87 3.92
C THR A 181 -17.59 -11.41 5.24
N ASN A 182 -16.73 -12.04 6.05
CA ASN A 182 -17.09 -12.55 7.39
C ASN A 182 -17.14 -11.47 8.48
N ALA A 183 -16.93 -10.20 8.13
CA ALA A 183 -17.05 -9.10 9.08
C ALA A 183 -18.48 -8.96 9.60
N ARG A 184 -18.62 -8.65 10.89
CA ARG A 184 -19.93 -8.41 11.53
C ARG A 184 -20.67 -7.25 10.85
N GLU A 185 -21.95 -7.41 10.59
CA GLU A 185 -22.83 -6.31 10.20
C GLU A 185 -23.56 -5.78 11.45
N ALA A 186 -23.49 -4.47 11.69
CA ALA A 186 -24.21 -3.85 12.80
C ALA A 186 -25.70 -3.70 12.44
N LYS A 187 -26.58 -3.90 13.42
CA LYS A 187 -28.01 -3.62 13.25
C LYS A 187 -28.19 -2.11 13.03
N PRO A 188 -29.04 -1.67 12.10
CA PRO A 188 -29.37 -0.26 11.96
C PRO A 188 -29.97 0.29 13.25
N VAL A 189 -29.63 1.53 13.59
CA VAL A 189 -30.30 2.28 14.67
C VAL A 189 -31.76 2.46 14.26
N GLN A 190 -32.69 2.05 15.12
CA GLN A 190 -34.12 2.18 14.88
C GLN A 190 -34.63 3.51 15.45
N PRO A 191 -35.75 4.03 14.93
CA PRO A 191 -36.46 5.15 15.55
C PRO A 191 -36.78 4.85 17.01
N VAL A 192 -36.76 5.89 17.83
CA VAL A 192 -37.25 5.80 19.21
C VAL A 192 -38.79 5.72 19.18
N PRO A 193 -39.42 4.89 20.02
CA PRO A 193 -40.88 4.89 20.15
C PRO A 193 -41.46 6.27 20.52
N ASP A 194 -42.63 6.59 19.96
CA ASP A 194 -43.31 7.89 20.15
C ASP A 194 -43.57 8.20 21.63
N GLU A 195 -43.86 7.19 22.46
CA GLU A 195 -44.03 7.34 23.91
C GLU A 195 -42.83 8.01 24.61
N PHE A 196 -41.60 7.76 24.15
CA PHE A 196 -40.41 8.43 24.67
C PHE A 196 -40.23 9.83 24.09
N VAL A 197 -40.69 10.05 22.84
CA VAL A 197 -40.72 11.38 22.24
C VAL A 197 -41.64 12.29 23.05
N ASP A 198 -42.88 11.84 23.26
CA ASP A 198 -43.91 12.54 24.03
C ASP A 198 -43.46 12.83 25.46
N ALA A 199 -42.76 11.88 26.09
CA ALA A 199 -42.23 12.06 27.45
C ALA A 199 -41.16 13.15 27.55
N VAL A 200 -40.45 13.49 26.47
CA VAL A 200 -39.38 14.51 26.45
C VAL A 200 -39.94 15.90 26.14
N LEU A 201 -41.05 16.01 25.40
CA LEU A 201 -41.62 17.30 24.97
C LEU A 201 -41.85 18.31 26.12
N PRO A 202 -42.31 17.93 27.32
CA PRO A 202 -42.50 18.88 28.43
C PRO A 202 -41.20 19.46 29.01
N TYR A 203 -40.05 18.83 28.75
CA TYR A 203 -38.74 19.20 29.34
C TYR A 203 -37.86 20.03 28.42
N VAL A 204 -38.31 20.29 27.19
CA VAL A 204 -37.57 21.06 26.20
C VAL A 204 -38.27 22.40 25.92
N ALA A 205 -37.50 23.40 25.51
CA ALA A 205 -38.05 24.70 25.15
C ALA A 205 -39.00 24.56 23.93
N PRO A 206 -40.06 25.39 23.81
CA PRO A 206 -41.04 25.28 22.72
C PRO A 206 -40.45 25.26 21.29
N PRO A 207 -39.39 26.03 20.96
CA PRO A 207 -38.77 25.92 19.64
C PRO A 207 -38.10 24.56 19.38
N VAL A 208 -37.56 23.92 20.42
CA VAL A 208 -36.96 22.59 20.32
C VAL A 208 -38.04 21.51 20.24
N ALA A 209 -39.14 21.66 20.99
CA ALA A 209 -40.29 20.77 20.90
C ALA A 209 -40.89 20.72 19.49
N ALA A 210 -40.90 21.84 18.76
CA ALA A 210 -41.38 21.89 17.38
C ALA A 210 -40.42 21.27 16.34
N MET A 211 -39.17 20.98 16.73
CA MET A 211 -38.14 20.37 15.86
C MET A 211 -37.97 18.86 16.09
N ILE A 212 -38.46 18.34 17.22
CA ILE A 212 -38.45 16.92 17.56
C ILE A 212 -39.60 16.23 16.83
#